data_AF-A0A7J9JUZ3-F1
#
_entry.id   AF-A0A7J9JUZ3-F1
#
_cell.length_a   1.000
_cell.length_b   1.000
_cell.length_c   1.000
_cell.angle_alpha   90.00
_cell.angle_beta   90.00
_cell.angle_gamma   90.00
#
_symmetry.space_group_name_H-M   'P 1'
#
loop_
_entity.id
_entity.type
_entity.pdbx_description
1 polymer ?
#
loop_
_entity_poly.entity_id
_entity_poly.type
_entity_poly.pdbx_seq_one_letter_code
_entity_poly.pdbx_strand_id
1 'polypeptide(L)' 'MRPLSLQSTFTDIERKIEKVGSVVFSMAEKKGNEMASNLAIA' A
#
# COMPACT_ATOMS: atom_id res chain seq x y z
N MET A 1 8.95 -13.39 9.78
CA MET A 1 7.55 -12.97 9.54
C MET A 1 6.85 -14.08 8.77
N ARG A 2 5.63 -14.50 9.17
CA ARG A 2 4.83 -15.36 8.28
C ARG A 2 4.51 -14.56 7.02
N PRO A 3 4.62 -15.12 5.81
CA PRO A 3 4.10 -14.48 4.61
C PRO A 3 2.60 -14.24 4.84
N LEU A 4 2.17 -12.99 4.81
CA LEU A 4 0.74 -12.71 4.74
C LEU A 4 0.23 -13.29 3.44
N SER A 5 -0.92 -13.96 3.47
CA SER A 5 -1.56 -14.34 2.22
C SER A 5 -2.00 -13.04 1.52
N LEU A 6 -2.05 -13.07 0.18
CA LEU A 6 -2.61 -11.96 -0.57
C LEU A 6 -4.02 -11.63 -0.06
N GLN A 7 -4.82 -12.67 0.21
CA GLN A 7 -6.16 -12.54 0.75
C GLN A 7 -6.19 -11.78 2.08
N SER A 8 -5.37 -12.18 3.06
CA SER A 8 -5.34 -11.50 4.37
C SER A 8 -4.90 -10.04 4.23
N THR A 9 -3.97 -9.78 3.31
CA THR A 9 -3.48 -8.42 3.03
C THR A 9 -4.57 -7.53 2.46
N PHE A 10 -5.36 -8.01 1.49
CA PHE A 10 -6.47 -7.25 0.93
C PHE A 10 -7.58 -7.00 1.96
N THR A 11 -7.94 -8.00 2.76
CA THR A 11 -8.92 -7.83 3.85
C THR A 11 -8.50 -6.76 4.86
N ASP A 12 -7.20 -6.66 5.16
CA ASP A 12 -6.70 -5.61 6.04
C ASP A 12 -6.72 -4.22 5.39
N ILE A 13 -6.47 -4.12 4.09
CA ILE A 13 -6.57 -2.86 3.32
C ILE A 13 -8.03 -2.37 3.31
N GLU A 14 -8.98 -3.24 2.97
CA GLU A 14 -10.41 -2.91 2.93
C GLU A 14 -10.90 -2.37 4.28
N ARG A 15 -10.57 -3.06 5.37
CA ARG A 15 -10.90 -2.62 6.74
C ARG A 15 -10.30 -1.25 7.09
N LYS A 16 -9.13 -0.91 6.54
CA LYS A 16 -8.52 0.41 6.74
C LYS A 16 -9.23 1.49 5.93
N ILE A 17 -9.65 1.17 4.69
CA ILE A 17 -10.43 2.08 3.85
C ILE A 17 -11.75 2.43 4.53
N GLU A 18 -12.46 1.45 5.09
CA GLU A 18 -13.70 1.67 5.84
C GLU A 18 -13.53 2.68 7.00
N LYS A 19 -12.38 2.63 7.69
CA LYS A 19 -12.08 3.54 8.81
C LYS A 19 -11.82 4.99 8.39
N VAL A 20 -11.33 5.21 7.18
CA VAL A 20 -10.95 6.55 6.68
C VAL A 20 -11.97 7.13 5.70
N GLY A 21 -13.01 6.37 5.35
CA GLY A 21 -14.16 6.79 4.54
C GLY A 21 -13.90 6.76 3.03
N SER A 22 -12.79 7.33 2.56
CA SER A 22 -12.43 7.30 1.13
C SER A 22 -10.91 7.30 0.94
N VAL A 23 -10.45 6.50 -0.01
CA VAL A 23 -9.05 6.43 -0.44
C VAL A 23 -9.02 6.52 -1.97
N VAL A 24 -8.15 7.38 -2.50
CA VAL A 24 -7.92 7.50 -3.94
C VAL A 24 -6.57 6.87 -4.25
N PHE A 25 -6.57 5.88 -5.15
CA PHE A 25 -5.35 5.29 -5.69
C PHE A 25 -4.96 6.02 -6.96
N SER A 26 -3.70 6.48 -7.02
CA SER A 26 -3.11 7.03 -8.23
C SER A 26 -1.85 6.25 -8.57
N MET A 27 -1.68 5.94 -9.85
CA MET A 27 -0.46 5.33 -10.35
C MET A 27 0.52 6.44 -10.69
N ALA A 28 1.70 6.41 -10.07
CA ALA A 28 2.81 7.29 -10.40
C ALA A 28 3.92 6.48 -11.07
N GLU A 29 4.57 7.06 -12.08
CA GLU A 29 5.81 6.50 -12.60
C GLU A 29 6.90 6.48 -11.52
N LYS A 30 7.94 5.66 -11.71
CA LYS A 30 9.03 5.48 -10.72
C LYS A 30 9.60 6.81 -10.19
N LYS A 31 9.78 7.81 -11.05
CA LYS A 31 10.26 9.15 -10.66
C LYS A 31 9.29 9.89 -9.72
N GLY A 32 7.98 9.69 -9.88
CA GLY A 32 6.96 10.22 -8.98
C GLY A 32 6.91 9.52 -7.62
N ASN A 33 7.59 8.39 -7.46
CA ASN A 33 7.65 7.62 -6.22
C ASN A 33 9.10 7.37 -5.74
N GLU A 34 10.03 8.24 -6.13
CA GLU A 34 11.47 8.07 -5.91
C GLU A 34 11.82 8.01 -4.41
N MET A 35 11.21 8.89 -3.60
CA MET A 35 11.45 8.92 -2.16
C MET A 35 11.04 7.61 -1.48
N ALA A 36 9.84 7.09 -1.77
CA ALA A 36 9.38 5.82 -1.22
C ALA A 36 10.21 4.64 -1.74
N SER A 37 10.62 4.68 -3.02
CA SER A 37 11.48 3.66 -3.62
C SER A 37 12.85 3.60 -2.94
N ASN A 38 13.46 4.75 -2.65
CA ASN A 38 14.74 4.83 -1.95
C ASN A 38 14.62 4.34 -0.50
N LEU A 39 13.51 4.65 0.18
CA LEU A 39 13.25 4.19 1.54
C LEU A 39 13.09 2.66 1.63
N ALA A 40 12.50 2.03 0.61
CA ALA A 40 12.29 0.57 0.61
C ALA A 40 13.58 -0.24 0.42
N ILE A 41 14.66 0.39 -0.05
CA ILE A 41 15.96 -0.25 -0.31
C ILE A 41 16.94 -0.03 0.86
N ALA A 42 16.71 0.99 1.70
CA ALA A 42 17.52 1.32 2.87
C ALA A 42 17.22 0.40 4.07
#